data_AF-A0A6P3AWU4-F1
#
_entry.id   AF-A0A6P3AWU4-F1
#
_cell.length_a   1.000
_cell.length_b   1.000
_cell.length_c   1.000
_cell.angle_alpha   90.00
_cell.angle_beta   90.00
_cell.angle_gamma   90.00
#
_symmetry.space_group_name_H-M   'P 1'
#
loop_
_entity.id
_entity.type
_entity.pdbx_description
1 polymer ?
#
loop_
_entity_poly.entity_id
_entity_poly.type
_entity_poly.pdbx_seq_one_letter_code
_entity_poly.pdbx_strand_id
1 'polypeptide(L)'
;MTNPTMTREQFERDDFNDRCLFTGVPITGKKKGEHVIPRWLIEDYGLQGQRIEMGDAARQAAMKEFRSPADRDANGAFGKLEEKIKLGRASIDELHLWQKKISAGMVLNHWRMARNVRHPGAPLQFDARYLAFALQDFRMEFAEHLSGPYARTGSTLCLPTCIPSGWIAHAFGATVKEHDAGHDAILPFGMVAISHRGQLIVSVLFDPERTFESHRLKQEWAAAKLDVSQSPLPVQTALAVGFTEYIAAASEETFGEPQPFDRLLEMVAYQLGIEIDPATAQYGPRAAG
;
A
#
# COMPACT_ATOMS: atom_id res chain seq x y z
N MET A 1 11.41 5.28 -18.66
CA MET A 1 12.15 5.91 -17.54
C MET A 1 11.83 7.39 -17.48
N THR A 2 10.75 7.77 -16.79
CA THR A 2 10.59 9.16 -16.32
C THR A 2 11.14 9.18 -14.91
N ASN A 3 12.32 9.74 -14.74
CA ASN A 3 12.89 10.07 -13.44
C ASN A 3 11.89 11.03 -12.77
N PRO A 4 11.16 10.66 -11.68
CA PRO A 4 10.31 11.62 -11.02
C PRO A 4 11.21 12.43 -10.09
N THR A 5 11.98 13.36 -10.65
CA THR A 5 12.68 14.35 -9.83
C THR A 5 11.62 15.27 -9.24
N MET A 6 11.15 14.91 -8.04
CA MET A 6 10.37 15.81 -7.21
C MET A 6 11.25 16.98 -6.77
N THR A 7 10.69 18.18 -6.83
CA THR A 7 11.37 19.36 -6.30
C THR A 7 11.37 19.31 -4.78
N ARG A 8 12.35 19.97 -4.15
CA ARG A 8 12.42 20.10 -2.69
C ARG A 8 11.12 20.64 -2.08
N GLU A 9 10.53 21.63 -2.74
CA GLU A 9 9.24 22.21 -2.36
C GLU A 9 8.09 21.19 -2.35
N GLN A 10 8.15 20.15 -3.17
CA GLN A 10 7.15 19.08 -3.19
C GLN A 10 7.30 18.11 -2.02
N PHE A 11 8.52 17.87 -1.56
CA PHE A 11 8.80 17.04 -0.37
C PHE A 11 8.43 17.74 0.94
N GLU A 12 8.62 19.05 1.03
CA GLU A 12 8.42 19.82 2.27
C GLU A 12 6.97 20.28 2.48
N ARG A 13 6.03 19.83 1.65
CA ARG A 13 4.62 20.25 1.73
C ARG A 13 3.94 19.72 2.97
N ASP A 14 3.03 20.53 3.51
CA ASP A 14 2.24 20.18 4.69
C ASP A 14 0.73 20.35 4.47
N ASP A 15 0.32 20.71 3.25
CA ASP A 15 -1.05 21.01 2.83
C ASP A 15 -1.79 19.80 2.20
N PHE A 16 -1.21 18.59 2.29
CA PHE A 16 -1.77 17.39 1.67
C PHE A 16 -3.21 17.09 2.08
N ASN A 17 -3.61 17.46 3.31
CA ASN A 17 -4.94 17.21 3.86
C ASN A 17 -6.04 18.12 3.29
N ASP A 18 -5.68 19.19 2.59
CA ASP A 18 -6.65 20.12 2.00
C ASP A 18 -6.73 19.95 0.48
N ARG A 19 -6.20 18.84 -0.05
CA ARG A 19 -6.12 18.55 -1.47
C ARG A 19 -6.79 17.24 -1.84
N CYS A 20 -7.37 17.23 -3.03
CA CYS A 20 -7.96 16.05 -3.63
C CYS A 20 -6.92 14.91 -3.71
N LEU A 21 -7.30 13.72 -3.26
CA LEU A 21 -6.49 12.51 -3.40
C LEU A 21 -6.15 12.26 -4.88
N PHE A 22 -7.15 12.36 -5.75
CA PHE A 22 -7.09 12.03 -7.17
C PHE A 22 -6.36 13.05 -8.05
N THR A 23 -6.47 14.35 -7.75
CA THR A 23 -5.98 15.41 -8.65
C THR A 23 -4.96 16.33 -8.00
N GLY A 24 -4.82 16.32 -6.67
CA GLY A 24 -3.95 17.25 -5.94
C GLY A 24 -4.44 18.70 -5.92
N VAL A 25 -5.60 18.98 -6.53
CA VAL A 25 -6.24 20.31 -6.51
C VAL A 25 -6.78 20.59 -5.11
N PRO A 26 -6.60 21.81 -4.56
CA PRO A 26 -7.19 22.20 -3.29
C PRO A 26 -8.72 22.04 -3.27
N ILE A 27 -9.27 21.53 -2.16
CA ILE A 27 -10.71 21.40 -1.98
C ILE A 27 -11.21 22.45 -0.99
N THR A 28 -12.13 23.30 -1.43
CA THR A 28 -12.81 24.29 -0.58
C THR A 28 -14.17 23.75 -0.11
N GLY A 29 -14.52 23.96 1.17
CA GLY A 29 -15.83 23.58 1.72
C GLY A 29 -15.86 22.32 2.60
N LYS A 30 -17.07 21.89 3.02
CA LYS A 30 -17.25 20.81 4.02
C LYS A 30 -16.69 19.46 3.51
N LYS A 31 -15.67 19.00 4.24
CA LYS A 31 -14.85 17.78 4.08
C LYS A 31 -15.65 16.46 4.16
N LYS A 32 -16.63 16.22 3.29
CA LYS A 32 -17.13 14.84 3.09
C LYS A 32 -16.09 14.09 2.26
N GLY A 33 -15.03 13.64 2.92
CA GLY A 33 -13.98 12.87 2.28
C GLY A 33 -14.53 11.54 1.73
N GLU A 34 -13.97 11.14 0.59
CA GLU A 34 -14.19 9.83 -0.03
C GLU A 34 -13.57 8.74 0.83
N HIS A 35 -14.20 7.56 0.86
CA HIS A 35 -13.63 6.43 1.54
C HIS A 35 -12.38 5.92 0.81
N VAL A 36 -11.29 5.74 1.54
CA VAL A 36 -10.08 5.13 0.99
C VAL A 36 -10.36 3.68 0.59
N ILE A 37 -10.94 2.91 1.50
CA ILE A 37 -11.44 1.57 1.24
C ILE A 37 -12.88 1.68 0.72
N PRO A 38 -13.21 1.18 -0.48
CA PRO A 38 -14.52 1.38 -1.09
C PRO A 38 -15.66 0.99 -0.15
N ARG A 39 -16.73 1.80 -0.15
CA ARG A 39 -17.90 1.56 0.71
C ARG A 39 -18.50 0.17 0.49
N TRP A 40 -18.59 -0.27 -0.76
CA TRP A 40 -19.12 -1.60 -1.09
C TRP A 40 -18.25 -2.72 -0.52
N LEU A 41 -16.92 -2.55 -0.45
CA LEU A 41 -16.02 -3.57 0.11
C LEU A 41 -16.26 -3.72 1.61
N ILE A 42 -16.46 -2.59 2.29
CA ILE A 42 -16.78 -2.57 3.73
C ILE A 42 -18.14 -3.22 3.98
N GLU A 43 -19.14 -2.90 3.16
CA GLU A 43 -20.51 -3.39 3.32
C GLU A 43 -20.64 -4.88 2.97
N ASP A 44 -20.15 -5.29 1.79
CA ASP A 44 -20.30 -6.65 1.26
C ASP A 44 -19.55 -7.69 2.12
N TYR A 45 -18.47 -7.29 2.81
CA TYR A 45 -17.66 -8.18 3.65
C TYR A 45 -17.76 -7.91 5.15
N GLY A 46 -18.70 -7.07 5.59
CA GLY A 46 -18.94 -6.85 7.02
C GLY A 46 -17.76 -6.20 7.76
N LEU A 47 -16.99 -5.35 7.08
CA LEU A 47 -15.76 -4.75 7.64
C LEU A 47 -16.03 -3.51 8.51
N GLN A 48 -17.29 -3.22 8.87
CA GLN A 48 -17.65 -1.98 9.59
C GLN A 48 -16.99 -1.86 10.97
N GLY A 49 -16.72 -3.01 11.61
CA GLY A 49 -16.02 -3.12 12.88
C GLY A 49 -14.52 -3.41 12.74
N GLN A 50 -14.02 -3.68 11.53
CA GLN A 50 -12.61 -3.97 11.34
C GLN A 50 -11.78 -2.70 11.52
N ARG A 51 -10.64 -2.91 12.17
CA ARG A 51 -9.68 -1.86 12.49
C ARG A 51 -8.37 -2.20 11.79
N ILE A 52 -7.73 -1.18 11.27
CA ILE A 52 -6.41 -1.27 10.66
C ILE A 52 -5.40 -0.81 11.70
N GLU A 53 -4.35 -1.60 11.88
CA GLU A 53 -3.24 -1.27 12.75
C GLU A 53 -2.46 -0.09 12.17
N MET A 54 -2.18 0.90 13.00
CA MET A 54 -1.56 2.17 12.64
C MET A 54 -0.14 2.19 13.18
N GLY A 55 0.72 1.31 12.65
CA GLY A 55 2.12 1.21 13.05
C GLY A 55 2.35 0.82 14.53
N ASP A 56 1.32 0.28 15.21
CA ASP A 56 1.34 -0.35 16.54
C ASP A 56 0.05 -1.17 16.73
N ALA A 57 0.14 -2.36 17.34
CA ALA A 57 -0.98 -3.25 17.63
C ALA A 57 -2.02 -2.58 18.54
N ALA A 58 -1.55 -1.78 19.50
CA ALA A 58 -2.41 -1.03 20.42
C ALA A 58 -3.08 0.18 19.75
N ARG A 59 -2.63 0.59 18.55
CA ARG A 59 -3.09 1.79 17.85
C ARG A 59 -3.79 1.36 16.59
N GLN A 60 -5.10 1.17 16.67
CA GLN A 60 -5.90 0.77 15.52
C GLN A 60 -6.91 1.87 15.17
N ALA A 61 -7.17 2.08 13.89
CA ALA A 61 -8.20 2.99 13.39
C ALA A 61 -9.31 2.20 12.67
N ALA A 62 -10.57 2.61 12.84
CA ALA A 62 -11.66 1.90 12.17
C ALA A 62 -11.61 2.16 10.66
N MET A 63 -11.79 1.14 9.82
CA MET A 63 -11.69 1.28 8.35
C MET A 63 -12.59 2.40 7.80
N LYS A 64 -13.77 2.62 8.39
CA LYS A 64 -14.72 3.68 8.00
C LYS A 64 -14.21 5.12 8.21
N GLU A 65 -13.19 5.30 9.04
CA GLU A 65 -12.58 6.59 9.38
C GLU A 65 -11.53 7.01 8.36
N PHE A 66 -11.03 6.07 7.54
CA PHE A 66 -10.10 6.33 6.46
C PHE A 66 -10.83 7.03 5.32
N ARG A 67 -10.88 8.35 5.41
CA ARG A 67 -11.49 9.22 4.42
C ARG A 67 -10.51 10.30 3.96
N SER A 68 -10.41 10.46 2.65
CA SER A 68 -9.52 11.44 2.03
C SER A 68 -10.33 12.48 1.27
N PRO A 69 -9.88 13.75 1.21
CA PRO A 69 -10.55 14.75 0.38
C PRO A 69 -10.56 14.28 -1.08
N ALA A 70 -11.71 14.43 -1.76
CA ALA A 70 -11.86 14.05 -3.16
C ALA A 70 -12.78 15.03 -3.88
N ASP A 71 -12.37 15.43 -5.08
CA ASP A 71 -13.23 16.15 -6.00
C ASP A 71 -14.36 15.23 -6.48
N ARG A 72 -15.55 15.80 -6.68
CA ARG A 72 -16.76 15.02 -6.98
C ARG A 72 -16.64 14.30 -8.32
N ASP A 73 -16.11 14.95 -9.34
CA ASP A 73 -16.11 14.41 -10.70
C ASP A 73 -15.00 13.37 -10.85
N ALA A 74 -13.81 13.64 -10.28
CA ALA A 74 -12.74 12.65 -10.18
C ALA A 74 -13.17 11.40 -9.40
N ASN A 75 -13.85 11.60 -8.25
CA ASN A 75 -14.40 10.50 -7.46
C ASN A 75 -15.46 9.71 -8.24
N GLY A 76 -16.34 10.40 -8.96
CA GLY A 76 -17.36 9.75 -9.80
C GLY A 76 -16.75 8.91 -10.92
N ALA A 77 -15.64 9.36 -11.52
CA ALA A 77 -14.91 8.57 -12.50
C ALA A 77 -14.28 7.32 -11.86
N PHE A 78 -13.65 7.47 -10.69
CA PHE A 78 -13.07 6.34 -9.97
C PHE A 78 -14.13 5.35 -9.45
N GLY A 79 -15.32 5.82 -9.08
CA GLY A 79 -16.44 4.97 -8.70
C GLY A 79 -16.87 3.99 -9.80
N LYS A 80 -16.72 4.38 -11.09
CA LYS A 80 -16.98 3.47 -12.22
C LYS A 80 -15.95 2.34 -12.28
N LEU A 81 -14.68 2.64 -11.96
CA LEU A 81 -13.62 1.65 -11.85
C LEU A 81 -13.90 0.70 -10.66
N GLU A 82 -14.26 1.24 -9.49
CA GLU A 82 -14.60 0.42 -8.32
C GLU A 82 -15.80 -0.51 -8.59
N GLU A 83 -16.79 -0.07 -9.37
CA GLU A 83 -17.91 -0.92 -9.80
C GLU A 83 -17.45 -2.08 -10.72
N LYS A 84 -16.54 -1.82 -11.67
CA LYS A 84 -15.96 -2.89 -12.49
C LYS A 84 -15.24 -3.93 -11.62
N ILE A 85 -14.53 -3.49 -10.59
CA ILE A 85 -13.81 -4.37 -9.66
C ILE A 85 -14.78 -5.23 -8.88
N LYS A 86 -15.80 -4.62 -8.26
CA LYS A 86 -16.88 -5.33 -7.58
C LYS A 86 -17.50 -6.42 -8.47
N LEU A 87 -17.75 -6.11 -9.73
CA LEU A 87 -18.31 -7.03 -10.71
C LEU A 87 -17.31 -8.06 -11.27
N GLY A 88 -16.02 -7.97 -10.94
CA GLY A 88 -14.97 -8.86 -11.44
C GLY A 88 -14.68 -8.69 -12.93
N ARG A 89 -14.86 -7.46 -13.44
CA ARG A 89 -14.68 -7.09 -14.86
C ARG A 89 -13.46 -6.19 -15.09
N ALA A 90 -12.79 -5.78 -14.02
CA ALA A 90 -11.62 -4.93 -14.10
C ALA A 90 -10.43 -5.68 -14.73
N SER A 91 -9.64 -4.99 -15.55
CA SER A 91 -8.35 -5.50 -16.01
C SER A 91 -7.33 -5.55 -14.86
N ILE A 92 -6.21 -6.24 -15.08
CA ILE A 92 -5.09 -6.26 -14.12
C ILE A 92 -4.49 -4.87 -13.87
N ASP A 93 -4.50 -3.99 -14.88
CA ASP A 93 -4.07 -2.60 -14.74
C ASP A 93 -5.07 -1.84 -13.85
N GLU A 94 -6.36 -1.96 -14.14
CA GLU A 94 -7.44 -1.38 -13.35
C GLU A 94 -7.42 -1.82 -11.87
N LEU A 95 -7.07 -3.09 -11.60
CA LEU A 95 -6.84 -3.60 -10.24
C LEU A 95 -5.63 -2.94 -9.58
N HIS A 96 -4.54 -2.73 -10.32
CA HIS A 96 -3.35 -2.05 -9.81
C HIS A 96 -3.68 -0.62 -9.37
N LEU A 97 -4.33 0.17 -10.25
CA LEU A 97 -4.69 1.56 -9.97
C LEU A 97 -5.60 1.66 -8.74
N TRP A 98 -6.51 0.70 -8.56
CA TRP A 98 -7.36 0.61 -7.39
C TRP A 98 -6.59 0.37 -6.09
N GLN A 99 -5.66 -0.60 -6.09
CA GLN A 99 -4.82 -0.83 -4.92
C GLN A 99 -3.87 0.34 -4.64
N LYS A 100 -3.39 1.03 -5.69
CA LYS A 100 -2.60 2.26 -5.58
C LYS A 100 -3.38 3.40 -4.91
N LYS A 101 -4.67 3.59 -5.27
CA LYS A 101 -5.57 4.53 -4.57
C LYS A 101 -5.73 4.19 -3.09
N ILE A 102 -5.93 2.91 -2.77
CA ILE A 102 -6.06 2.45 -1.38
C ILE A 102 -4.77 2.75 -0.62
N SER A 103 -3.61 2.36 -1.15
CA SER A 103 -2.30 2.67 -0.55
C SER A 103 -2.11 4.16 -0.32
N ALA A 104 -2.23 4.99 -1.36
CA ALA A 104 -2.04 6.44 -1.25
C ALA A 104 -2.99 7.07 -0.22
N GLY A 105 -4.24 6.61 -0.18
CA GLY A 105 -5.21 7.04 0.82
C GLY A 105 -4.86 6.58 2.23
N MET A 106 -4.39 5.34 2.43
CA MET A 106 -3.98 4.82 3.74
C MET A 106 -2.78 5.59 4.28
N VAL A 107 -1.77 5.83 3.44
CA VAL A 107 -0.55 6.58 3.78
C VAL A 107 -0.87 8.03 4.14
N LEU A 108 -1.77 8.68 3.39
CA LEU A 108 -2.25 10.03 3.72
C LEU A 108 -2.97 10.07 5.08
N ASN A 109 -3.80 9.08 5.39
CA ASN A 109 -4.48 9.01 6.68
C ASN A 109 -3.49 8.72 7.81
N HIS A 110 -2.52 7.83 7.60
CA HIS A 110 -1.43 7.57 8.54
C HIS A 110 -0.66 8.85 8.86
N TRP A 111 -0.26 9.60 7.84
CA TRP A 111 0.45 10.87 8.02
C TRP A 111 -0.39 11.90 8.79
N ARG A 112 -1.68 12.04 8.46
CA ARG A 112 -2.60 12.94 9.17
C ARG A 112 -2.72 12.57 10.65
N MET A 113 -2.85 11.29 10.96
CA MET A 113 -2.96 10.80 12.33
C MET A 113 -1.64 10.96 13.09
N ALA A 114 -0.50 10.66 12.47
CA ALA A 114 0.83 10.82 13.07
C ALA A 114 1.12 12.27 13.48
N ARG A 115 0.63 13.25 12.71
CA ARG A 115 0.76 14.68 13.03
C ARG A 115 -0.18 15.14 14.14
N ASN A 116 -1.24 14.39 14.44
CA ASN A 116 -2.11 14.68 15.56
C ASN A 116 -1.53 14.11 16.87
N VAL A 117 -0.44 14.70 17.35
CA VAL A 117 0.30 14.25 18.56
C VAL A 117 -0.53 14.22 19.84
N ARG A 118 -1.71 14.87 19.84
CA ARG A 118 -2.67 14.84 20.97
C ARG A 118 -3.61 13.63 20.91
N HIS A 119 -3.63 12.90 19.79
CA HIS A 119 -4.45 11.70 19.66
C HIS A 119 -3.71 10.51 20.30
N PRO A 120 -4.30 9.85 21.32
CA PRO A 120 -3.63 8.77 22.05
C PRO A 120 -3.29 7.56 21.16
N GLY A 121 -3.94 7.42 20.01
CA GLY A 121 -3.66 6.38 19.01
C GLY A 121 -2.93 6.87 17.75
N ALA A 122 -2.19 7.98 17.80
CA ALA A 122 -1.42 8.46 16.64
C ALA A 122 -0.35 7.42 16.24
N PRO A 123 -0.23 7.00 14.97
CA PRO A 123 0.84 6.09 14.55
C PRO A 123 2.24 6.68 14.71
N LEU A 124 3.26 5.82 14.64
CA LEU A 124 4.65 6.25 14.43
C LEU A 124 4.77 7.07 13.15
N GLN A 125 5.61 8.10 13.19
CA GLN A 125 5.95 8.87 12.00
C GLN A 125 6.71 7.98 11.01
N PHE A 126 6.45 8.17 9.73
CA PHE A 126 7.23 7.60 8.64
C PHE A 126 7.89 8.72 7.84
N ASP A 127 8.81 8.38 6.96
CA ASP A 127 9.44 9.33 6.05
C ASP A 127 8.38 9.99 5.14
N ALA A 128 8.06 11.26 5.42
CA ALA A 128 7.03 12.00 4.70
C ALA A 128 7.33 12.12 3.19
N ARG A 129 8.58 11.92 2.76
CA ARG A 129 8.95 11.89 1.34
C ARG A 129 8.25 10.76 0.60
N TYR A 130 8.02 9.62 1.25
CA TYR A 130 7.23 8.53 0.71
C TYR A 130 5.78 8.94 0.39
N LEU A 131 5.14 9.76 1.24
CA LEU A 131 3.79 10.25 0.98
C LEU A 131 3.73 11.06 -0.32
N ALA A 132 4.73 11.90 -0.54
CA ALA A 132 4.82 12.69 -1.76
C ALA A 132 4.92 11.78 -3.01
N PHE A 133 5.77 10.74 -2.95
CA PHE A 133 5.86 9.72 -4.01
C PHE A 133 4.53 9.02 -4.25
N ALA A 134 3.94 8.43 -3.21
CA ALA A 134 2.68 7.68 -3.35
C ALA A 134 1.54 8.55 -3.91
N LEU A 135 1.43 9.81 -3.49
CA LEU A 135 0.40 10.71 -3.99
C LEU A 135 0.66 11.15 -5.43
N GLN A 136 1.90 11.53 -5.79
CA GLN A 136 2.21 11.96 -7.14
C GLN A 136 2.01 10.82 -8.14
N ASP A 137 2.56 9.66 -7.82
CA ASP A 137 2.53 8.46 -8.65
C ASP A 137 1.09 8.00 -8.90
N PHE A 138 0.26 7.93 -7.85
CA PHE A 138 -1.18 7.65 -8.00
C PHE A 138 -1.89 8.67 -8.91
N ARG A 139 -1.63 9.97 -8.71
CA ARG A 139 -2.30 11.05 -9.47
C ARG A 139 -1.93 11.02 -10.95
N MET A 140 -0.66 10.72 -11.25
CA MET A 140 -0.19 10.56 -12.63
C MET A 140 -0.91 9.41 -13.32
N GLU A 141 -0.91 8.21 -12.72
CA GLU A 141 -1.58 7.06 -13.32
C GLU A 141 -3.10 7.23 -13.43
N PHE A 142 -3.72 7.89 -12.45
CA PHE A 142 -5.14 8.22 -12.53
C PHE A 142 -5.43 9.17 -13.71
N ALA A 143 -4.59 10.16 -13.97
CA ALA A 143 -4.74 11.05 -15.11
C ALA A 143 -4.56 10.30 -16.45
N GLU A 144 -3.64 9.34 -16.52
CA GLU A 144 -3.46 8.47 -17.68
C GLU A 144 -4.69 7.59 -17.94
N HIS A 145 -5.25 7.00 -16.87
CA HIS A 145 -6.50 6.24 -16.93
C HIS A 145 -7.68 7.04 -17.46
N LEU A 146 -7.79 8.32 -17.09
CA LEU A 146 -8.82 9.21 -17.63
C LEU A 146 -8.58 9.57 -19.10
N SER A 147 -7.33 9.55 -19.56
CA SER A 147 -6.93 10.01 -20.89
C SER A 147 -7.00 8.93 -21.97
N GLY A 148 -7.08 7.65 -21.60
CA GLY A 148 -7.16 6.55 -22.57
C GLY A 148 -6.69 5.20 -22.04
N PRO A 149 -6.11 4.35 -22.90
CA PRO A 149 -5.52 3.09 -22.47
C PRO A 149 -4.44 3.33 -21.41
N TYR A 150 -4.67 2.81 -20.22
CA TYR A 150 -3.76 2.93 -19.09
C TYR A 150 -2.94 1.64 -18.92
N ALA A 151 -1.65 1.82 -18.66
CA ALA A 151 -0.72 0.75 -18.33
C ALA A 151 -0.13 1.02 -16.95
N ARG A 152 -0.21 0.03 -16.07
CA ARG A 152 0.34 0.14 -14.71
C ARG A 152 1.86 0.29 -14.70
N THR A 153 2.41 1.02 -13.72
CA THR A 153 3.86 1.15 -13.49
C THR A 153 4.36 0.29 -12.31
N GLY A 154 3.58 -0.72 -11.91
CA GLY A 154 3.95 -1.67 -10.87
C GLY A 154 3.47 -3.09 -11.17
N SER A 155 3.83 -4.02 -10.29
CA SER A 155 3.40 -5.41 -10.40
C SER A 155 2.01 -5.62 -9.82
N THR A 156 1.24 -6.52 -10.43
CA THR A 156 0.01 -7.04 -9.85
C THR A 156 -0.11 -8.54 -10.09
N LEU A 157 -0.39 -9.30 -9.03
CA LEU A 157 -0.66 -10.73 -9.07
C LEU A 157 -2.10 -10.98 -8.61
N CYS A 158 -2.78 -11.89 -9.29
CA CYS A 158 -4.06 -12.44 -8.85
C CYS A 158 -3.85 -13.91 -8.53
N LEU A 159 -3.79 -14.24 -7.24
CA LEU A 159 -3.45 -15.58 -6.75
C LEU A 159 -4.71 -16.23 -6.17
N PRO A 160 -4.97 -17.53 -6.37
CA PRO A 160 -6.06 -18.21 -5.70
C PRO A 160 -5.86 -18.17 -4.17
N THR A 161 -6.94 -18.07 -3.40
CA THR A 161 -6.87 -18.06 -1.93
C THR A 161 -8.13 -18.59 -1.27
N CYS A 162 -7.97 -19.24 -0.12
CA CYS A 162 -9.06 -19.59 0.80
C CYS A 162 -9.22 -18.58 1.95
N ILE A 163 -8.41 -17.51 1.99
CA ILE A 163 -8.59 -16.42 2.96
C ILE A 163 -9.94 -15.74 2.71
N PRO A 164 -10.75 -15.51 3.76
CA PRO A 164 -12.04 -14.82 3.63
C PRO A 164 -11.90 -13.49 2.88
N SER A 165 -12.85 -13.18 2.01
CA SER A 165 -12.84 -11.92 1.26
C SER A 165 -12.94 -10.71 2.21
N GLY A 166 -12.28 -9.61 1.84
CA GLY A 166 -12.18 -8.41 2.69
C GLY A 166 -10.96 -8.42 3.63
N TRP A 167 -10.11 -9.44 3.57
CA TRP A 167 -8.80 -9.39 4.19
C TRP A 167 -7.91 -8.40 3.45
N ILE A 168 -7.25 -7.51 4.19
CA ILE A 168 -6.41 -6.43 3.66
C ILE A 168 -5.07 -6.46 4.38
N ALA A 169 -3.98 -6.37 3.62
CA ALA A 169 -2.64 -6.14 4.15
C ALA A 169 -1.96 -5.02 3.35
N HIS A 170 -1.17 -4.21 4.04
CA HIS A 170 -0.49 -3.05 3.46
C HIS A 170 0.86 -2.87 4.12
N ALA A 171 1.91 -2.75 3.32
CA ALA A 171 3.26 -2.44 3.75
C ALA A 171 3.83 -1.35 2.87
N PHE A 172 4.56 -0.40 3.46
CA PHE A 172 5.15 0.72 2.74
C PHE A 172 6.39 1.27 3.43
N GLY A 173 7.16 2.08 2.70
CA GLY A 173 8.32 2.77 3.23
C GLY A 173 9.28 3.20 2.13
N ALA A 174 10.50 3.52 2.53
CA ALA A 174 11.57 3.81 1.60
C ALA A 174 12.91 3.36 2.17
N THR A 175 13.81 2.92 1.29
CA THR A 175 15.23 2.78 1.61
C THR A 175 15.95 4.07 1.21
N VAL A 176 16.80 4.58 2.11
CA VAL A 176 17.45 5.88 1.96
C VAL A 176 18.96 5.69 1.99
N LYS A 177 19.67 6.23 1.00
CA LYS A 177 21.13 6.38 1.02
C LYS A 177 21.46 7.85 1.26
N GLU A 178 21.97 8.15 2.46
CA GLU A 178 22.44 9.48 2.82
C GLU A 178 23.71 9.81 2.03
N HIS A 179 23.77 11.01 1.43
CA HIS A 179 24.95 11.50 0.72
C HIS A 179 25.46 12.81 1.37
N ASP A 180 26.77 12.91 1.56
CA ASP A 180 27.45 14.10 2.15
C ASP A 180 27.19 15.42 1.39
N ALA A 181 26.69 15.37 0.14
CA ALA A 181 26.50 16.52 -0.74
C ALA A 181 25.05 17.07 -0.82
N GLY A 182 24.18 16.69 0.12
CA GLY A 182 22.93 17.43 0.39
C GLY A 182 21.66 16.94 -0.32
N HIS A 183 21.67 15.76 -0.93
CA HIS A 183 20.44 15.09 -1.39
C HIS A 183 20.53 13.59 -1.09
N ASP A 184 19.63 13.09 -0.24
CA ASP A 184 19.49 11.66 -0.02
C ASP A 184 18.92 11.00 -1.28
N ALA A 185 19.47 9.85 -1.66
CA ALA A 185 18.85 9.01 -2.68
C ALA A 185 17.79 8.13 -2.00
N ILE A 186 16.56 8.16 -2.51
CA ILE A 186 15.40 7.51 -1.89
C ILE A 186 14.80 6.53 -2.90
N LEU A 187 14.63 5.29 -2.46
CA LEU A 187 13.91 4.26 -3.20
C LEU A 187 12.62 3.92 -2.42
N PRO A 188 11.45 4.42 -2.85
CA PRO A 188 10.18 4.09 -2.22
C PRO A 188 9.75 2.65 -2.55
N PHE A 189 9.08 1.99 -1.61
CA PHE A 189 8.46 0.70 -1.82
C PHE A 189 7.07 0.67 -1.18
N GLY A 190 6.17 -0.10 -1.78
CA GLY A 190 4.82 -0.29 -1.26
C GLY A 190 4.18 -1.55 -1.82
N MET A 191 3.45 -2.26 -0.97
CA MET A 191 2.67 -3.44 -1.31
C MET A 191 1.28 -3.35 -0.69
N VAL A 192 0.25 -3.71 -1.47
CA VAL A 192 -1.12 -3.90 -0.99
C VAL A 192 -1.57 -5.29 -1.38
N ALA A 193 -2.20 -6.02 -0.47
CA ALA A 193 -2.85 -7.29 -0.74
C ALA A 193 -4.30 -7.25 -0.27
N ILE A 194 -5.25 -7.64 -1.12
CA ILE A 194 -6.67 -7.67 -0.79
C ILE A 194 -7.29 -8.97 -1.28
N SER A 195 -8.00 -9.69 -0.39
CA SER A 195 -8.79 -10.85 -0.79
C SER A 195 -10.17 -10.42 -1.32
N HIS A 196 -10.51 -10.87 -2.52
CA HIS A 196 -11.78 -10.58 -3.17
C HIS A 196 -12.17 -11.76 -4.06
N ARG A 197 -13.38 -12.31 -3.85
CA ARG A 197 -13.98 -13.37 -4.69
C ARG A 197 -13.08 -14.60 -4.89
N GLY A 198 -12.44 -15.06 -3.82
CA GLY A 198 -11.56 -16.24 -3.83
C GLY A 198 -10.19 -15.99 -4.49
N GLN A 199 -9.86 -14.73 -4.75
CA GLN A 199 -8.54 -14.32 -5.21
C GLN A 199 -7.89 -13.40 -4.19
N LEU A 200 -6.59 -13.55 -4.01
CA LEU A 200 -5.73 -12.57 -3.39
C LEU A 200 -5.10 -11.72 -4.49
N ILE A 201 -5.50 -10.45 -4.52
CA ILE A 201 -4.94 -9.46 -5.45
C ILE A 201 -3.78 -8.79 -4.70
N VAL A 202 -2.56 -8.92 -5.22
CA VAL A 202 -1.33 -8.36 -4.62
C VAL A 202 -0.72 -7.39 -5.59
N SER A 203 -0.56 -6.12 -5.22
CA SER A 203 0.15 -5.12 -6.01
C SER A 203 1.39 -4.62 -5.30
N VAL A 204 2.51 -4.59 -6.02
CA VAL A 204 3.74 -3.88 -5.65
C VAL A 204 3.82 -2.61 -6.47
N LEU A 205 3.84 -1.45 -5.80
CA LEU A 205 3.49 -0.16 -6.39
C LEU A 205 4.63 0.48 -7.20
N PHE A 206 5.88 0.27 -6.78
CA PHE A 206 7.07 0.91 -7.35
C PHE A 206 7.96 -0.10 -8.09
N ASP A 207 7.35 -0.89 -8.98
CA ASP A 207 8.02 -1.95 -9.75
C ASP A 207 7.79 -1.78 -11.26
N PRO A 208 8.42 -0.78 -11.91
CA PRO A 208 8.13 -0.43 -13.30
C PRO A 208 8.45 -1.55 -14.30
N GLU A 209 9.44 -2.38 -13.98
CA GLU A 209 9.84 -3.53 -14.78
C GLU A 209 9.02 -4.79 -14.48
N ARG A 210 8.14 -4.71 -13.47
CA ARG A 210 7.25 -5.79 -13.02
C ARG A 210 8.01 -7.06 -12.63
N THR A 211 9.20 -6.89 -12.07
CA THR A 211 10.08 -7.99 -11.66
C THR A 211 9.43 -8.86 -10.58
N PHE A 212 8.59 -8.29 -9.72
CA PHE A 212 7.84 -9.01 -8.69
C PHE A 212 6.82 -10.00 -9.29
N GLU A 213 6.30 -9.76 -10.49
CA GLU A 213 5.44 -10.75 -11.17
C GLU A 213 6.20 -12.03 -11.55
N SER A 214 7.53 -11.92 -11.71
CA SER A 214 8.43 -13.03 -11.99
C SER A 214 9.03 -13.69 -10.75
N HIS A 215 8.82 -13.10 -9.56
CA HIS A 215 9.33 -13.64 -8.30
C HIS A 215 8.79 -15.03 -7.98
N ARG A 216 9.56 -15.78 -7.18
CA ARG A 216 9.24 -17.14 -6.73
C ARG A 216 7.87 -17.28 -6.08
N LEU A 217 7.34 -16.21 -5.49
CA LEU A 217 6.06 -16.25 -4.76
C LEU A 217 4.93 -16.85 -5.60
N LYS A 218 4.83 -16.47 -6.88
CA LYS A 218 3.83 -17.03 -7.80
C LYS A 218 4.09 -18.50 -8.13
N GLN A 219 5.37 -18.87 -8.24
CA GLN A 219 5.81 -20.23 -8.59
C GLN A 219 5.58 -21.21 -7.43
N GLU A 220 5.78 -20.75 -6.20
CA GLU A 220 5.70 -21.55 -4.99
C GLU A 220 4.29 -21.54 -4.36
N TRP A 221 3.38 -20.65 -4.80
CA TRP A 221 2.09 -20.40 -4.15
C TRP A 221 1.29 -21.67 -3.85
N ALA A 222 1.06 -22.50 -4.87
CA ALA A 222 0.33 -23.76 -4.75
C ALA A 222 1.18 -24.84 -4.05
N ALA A 223 2.49 -24.87 -4.29
CA ALA A 223 3.39 -25.86 -3.68
C ALA A 223 3.47 -25.68 -2.15
N ALA A 224 3.46 -24.44 -1.68
CA ALA A 224 3.39 -24.05 -0.28
C ALA A 224 1.96 -24.14 0.31
N LYS A 225 0.97 -24.59 -0.49
CA LYS A 225 -0.44 -24.74 -0.09
C LYS A 225 -1.08 -23.43 0.41
N LEU A 226 -0.62 -22.29 -0.13
CA LEU A 226 -1.14 -20.96 0.24
C LEU A 226 -2.51 -20.69 -0.37
N ASP A 227 -2.82 -21.34 -1.49
CA ASP A 227 -4.12 -21.31 -2.17
C ASP A 227 -5.24 -21.96 -1.36
N VAL A 228 -4.91 -23.00 -0.59
CA VAL A 228 -5.85 -23.74 0.28
C VAL A 228 -5.74 -23.37 1.77
N SER A 229 -4.79 -22.50 2.14
CA SER A 229 -4.63 -22.06 3.52
C SER A 229 -5.86 -21.26 3.98
N GLN A 230 -6.45 -21.68 5.11
CA GLN A 230 -7.50 -20.92 5.79
C GLN A 230 -6.94 -19.92 6.81
N SER A 231 -5.66 -20.07 7.19
CA SER A 231 -4.97 -19.15 8.10
C SER A 231 -4.30 -18.04 7.30
N PRO A 232 -4.47 -16.76 7.68
CA PRO A 232 -3.73 -15.64 7.06
C PRO A 232 -2.21 -15.71 7.29
N LEU A 233 -1.74 -16.29 8.38
CA LEU A 233 -0.33 -16.19 8.78
C LEU A 233 0.65 -16.75 7.73
N PRO A 234 0.48 -17.98 7.18
CA PRO A 234 1.36 -18.46 6.10
C PRO A 234 1.38 -17.54 4.86
N VAL A 235 0.22 -16.96 4.52
CA VAL A 235 0.09 -16.01 3.40
C VAL A 235 0.84 -14.71 3.72
N GLN A 236 0.67 -14.17 4.92
CA GLN A 236 1.39 -12.99 5.40
C GLN A 236 2.90 -13.22 5.38
N THR A 237 3.38 -14.36 5.89
CA THR A 237 4.81 -14.71 5.89
C THR A 237 5.37 -14.79 4.48
N ALA A 238 4.66 -15.46 3.56
CA ALA A 238 5.11 -15.56 2.17
C ALA A 238 5.17 -14.19 1.47
N LEU A 239 4.19 -13.32 1.73
CA LEU A 239 4.19 -11.94 1.26
C LEU A 239 5.34 -11.13 1.86
N ALA A 240 5.58 -11.25 3.17
CA ALA A 240 6.64 -10.53 3.87
C ALA A 240 8.02 -10.89 3.30
N VAL A 241 8.30 -12.18 3.17
CA VAL A 241 9.58 -12.67 2.63
C VAL A 241 9.73 -12.25 1.17
N GLY A 242 8.74 -12.56 0.32
CA GLY A 242 8.83 -12.24 -1.11
C GLY A 242 8.96 -10.75 -1.39
N PHE A 243 8.26 -9.91 -0.64
CA PHE A 243 8.36 -8.45 -0.78
C PHE A 243 9.70 -7.90 -0.27
N THR A 244 10.22 -8.45 0.83
CA THR A 244 11.55 -8.09 1.36
C THR A 244 12.65 -8.43 0.37
N GLU A 245 12.61 -9.62 -0.24
CA GLU A 245 13.57 -10.03 -1.27
C GLU A 245 13.57 -9.07 -2.46
N TYR A 246 12.37 -8.69 -2.91
CA TYR A 246 12.21 -7.72 -3.98
C TYR A 246 12.81 -6.35 -3.62
N ILE A 247 12.51 -5.82 -2.43
CA ILE A 247 13.06 -4.53 -1.99
C ILE A 247 14.58 -4.62 -1.87
N ALA A 248 15.12 -5.70 -1.28
CA ALA A 248 16.56 -5.88 -1.11
C ALA A 248 17.29 -5.91 -2.47
N ALA A 249 16.75 -6.64 -3.46
CA ALA A 249 17.30 -6.67 -4.81
C ALA A 249 17.23 -5.30 -5.49
N ALA A 250 16.08 -4.61 -5.42
CA ALA A 250 15.92 -3.29 -6.00
C ALA A 250 16.84 -2.23 -5.34
N SER A 251 17.03 -2.31 -4.02
CA SER A 251 17.95 -1.44 -3.29
C SER A 251 19.41 -1.71 -3.66
N GLU A 252 19.81 -2.97 -3.83
CA GLU A 252 21.17 -3.33 -4.26
C GLU A 252 21.44 -2.81 -5.68
N GLU A 253 20.49 -2.98 -6.59
CA GLU A 253 20.58 -2.42 -7.95
C GLU A 253 20.68 -0.90 -7.95
N THR A 254 19.88 -0.22 -7.12
CA THR A 254 19.82 1.25 -7.07
C THR A 254 21.04 1.87 -6.37
N PHE A 255 21.50 1.26 -5.27
CA PHE A 255 22.49 1.84 -4.38
C PHE A 255 23.87 1.17 -4.42
N GLY A 256 24.00 0.02 -5.08
CA GLY A 256 25.23 -0.76 -5.20
C GLY A 256 25.65 -1.49 -3.93
N GLU A 257 24.78 -1.53 -2.91
CA GLU A 257 25.07 -2.15 -1.61
C GLU A 257 23.85 -2.94 -1.12
N PRO A 258 24.04 -4.17 -0.61
CA PRO A 258 22.94 -4.97 -0.09
C PRO A 258 22.38 -4.33 1.18
N GLN A 259 21.05 -4.25 1.25
CA GLN A 259 20.37 -3.82 2.47
C GLN A 259 20.41 -4.92 3.54
N PRO A 260 20.42 -4.58 4.84
CA PRO A 260 20.30 -5.57 5.91
C PRO A 260 18.94 -6.27 5.83
N PHE A 261 18.92 -7.47 5.21
CA PHE A 261 17.69 -8.21 4.91
C PHE A 261 16.83 -8.44 6.16
N ASP A 262 17.44 -8.88 7.27
CA ASP A 262 16.70 -9.20 8.50
C ASP A 262 15.96 -7.99 9.07
N ARG A 263 16.60 -6.82 9.11
CA ARG A 263 15.97 -5.58 9.58
C ARG A 263 14.85 -5.12 8.67
N LEU A 264 15.02 -5.28 7.36
CA LEU A 264 14.01 -4.97 6.37
C LEU A 264 12.82 -5.93 6.50
N LEU A 265 13.09 -7.22 6.68
CA LEU A 265 12.09 -8.26 6.90
C LEU A 265 11.28 -7.98 8.16
N GLU A 266 11.93 -7.67 9.28
CA GLU A 266 11.26 -7.31 10.54
C GLU A 266 10.30 -6.13 10.34
N MET A 267 10.73 -5.09 9.65
CA MET A 267 9.89 -3.92 9.37
C MET A 267 8.70 -4.26 8.46
N VAL A 268 8.91 -5.05 7.40
CA VAL A 268 7.82 -5.48 6.49
C VAL A 268 6.86 -6.41 7.22
N ALA A 269 7.38 -7.43 7.92
CA ALA A 269 6.62 -8.38 8.72
C ALA A 269 5.76 -7.67 9.76
N TYR A 270 6.32 -6.67 10.45
CA TYR A 270 5.61 -5.85 11.40
C TYR A 270 4.39 -5.13 10.79
N GLN A 271 4.55 -4.54 9.61
CA GLN A 271 3.45 -3.87 8.91
C GLN A 271 2.38 -4.85 8.43
N LEU A 272 2.77 -6.09 8.16
CA LEU A 272 1.87 -7.17 7.78
C LEU A 272 1.28 -7.92 8.99
N GLY A 273 1.52 -7.47 10.23
CA GLY A 273 0.94 -8.04 11.45
C GLY A 273 1.61 -9.33 11.93
N ILE A 274 2.88 -9.53 11.59
CA ILE A 274 3.68 -10.71 11.93
C ILE A 274 4.73 -10.32 12.96
N GLU A 275 4.91 -11.15 13.99
CA GLU A 275 6.06 -11.12 14.89
C GLU A 275 7.05 -12.20 14.49
N ILE A 276 8.35 -11.86 14.50
CA ILE A 276 9.44 -12.80 14.25
C ILE A 276 10.15 -13.02 15.58
N ASP A 277 10.14 -14.26 16.08
CA ASP A 277 10.90 -14.60 17.29
C ASP A 277 12.40 -14.57 16.96
N PRO A 278 13.19 -13.66 17.56
CA PRO A 278 14.61 -13.54 17.25
C PRO A 278 15.44 -14.76 17.70
N ALA A 279 14.93 -15.57 18.64
CA ALA A 279 15.62 -16.77 19.12
C ALA A 279 15.37 -17.99 18.23
N THR A 280 14.20 -18.08 17.60
CA THR A 280 13.79 -19.28 16.83
C THR A 280 13.56 -19.03 15.35
N ALA A 281 13.58 -17.77 14.90
CA ALA A 281 13.17 -17.31 13.57
C ALA A 281 11.74 -17.78 13.17
N GLN A 282 10.90 -18.09 14.16
CA GLN A 282 9.52 -18.50 13.92
C GLN A 282 8.62 -17.28 13.74
N TYR A 283 7.67 -17.40 12.83
CA TYR A 283 6.67 -16.38 12.56
C TYR A 283 5.43 -16.65 13.41
N GLY A 284 5.02 -15.65 14.18
CA GLY A 284 3.78 -15.65 14.95
C GLY A 284 2.82 -14.55 14.45
N PRO A 285 1.50 -14.72 14.66
CA PRO A 285 0.61 -13.59 14.54
C PRO A 285 0.93 -12.60 15.66
N ARG A 286 0.93 -11.31 15.37
CA ARG A 286 1.10 -10.30 16.41
C ARG A 286 -0.05 -10.40 17.44
N ALA A 287 0.30 -10.41 18.72
CA ALA A 287 -0.71 -10.43 19.78
C ALA A 287 -1.58 -9.17 19.67
N ALA A 288 -2.91 -9.35 19.62
CA ALA A 288 -3.84 -8.23 19.78
C ALA A 288 -3.68 -7.71 21.22
N GLY A 289 -3.10 -6.52 21.36
CA GLY A 289 -3.02 -5.81 22.64
C GLY A 289 -4.37 -5.32 23.13
#